data_AF-A0A496T8Z1-F1
#
_entry.id   AF-A0A496T8Z1-F1
#
_cell.length_a   1.000
_cell.length_b   1.000
_cell.length_c   1.000
_cell.angle_alpha   90.00
_cell.angle_beta   90.00
_cell.angle_gamma   90.00
#
_symmetry.space_group_name_H-M   'P 1'
#
loop_
_entity.id
_entity.type
_entity.pdbx_description
1 polymer ?
#
loop_
_entity_poly.entity_id
_entity_poly.type
_entity_poly.pdbx_seq_one_letter_code
_entity_poly.pdbx_strand_id
1 'polypeptide(L)'
;LLFQYHIALMTILYLIFGDLFGKFFGMQFGKIHLFGKSLEGSLAFFTACLISGIVLSHYIPITFLTLFVGALAATLAELLPLGVDDNFTVALISASTMYVTQIF
;
A
#
# COMPACT_ATOMS: atom_id res chain seq x y z
N LEU A 1 14.97 11.39 9.27
CA LEU A 1 13.78 10.62 8.85
C LEU A 1 14.30 9.30 8.27
N LEU A 2 13.77 8.15 8.74
CA LEU A 2 14.27 6.80 8.40
C LEU A 2 14.27 6.48 6.89
N PHE A 3 13.39 7.14 6.12
CA PHE A 3 13.26 6.96 4.68
C PHE A 3 13.40 8.29 3.92
N GLN A 4 13.76 8.20 2.65
CA GLN A 4 13.82 9.36 1.76
C GLN A 4 12.43 9.99 1.58
N TYR A 5 12.39 11.29 1.31
CA TYR A 5 11.17 12.08 1.14
C TYR A 5 10.18 11.43 0.16
N HIS A 6 10.66 10.96 -1.00
CA HIS A 6 9.83 10.32 -2.03
C HIS A 6 9.14 9.05 -1.54
N ILE A 7 9.85 8.19 -0.79
CA ILE A 7 9.32 6.95 -0.23
C ILE A 7 8.28 7.28 0.85
N ALA A 8 8.57 8.26 1.72
CA ALA A 8 7.64 8.68 2.75
C ALA A 8 6.32 9.19 2.16
N LEU A 9 6.38 10.00 1.10
CA LEU A 9 5.18 10.47 0.39
C LEU A 9 4.36 9.32 -0.20
N MET A 10 5.01 8.36 -0.90
CA MET A 10 4.32 7.20 -1.48
C MET A 10 3.63 6.36 -0.40
N THR A 11 4.31 6.16 0.72
CA THR A 11 3.78 5.39 1.85
C THR A 11 2.54 6.04 2.45
N ILE A 12 2.58 7.36 2.68
CA ILE A 12 1.43 8.13 3.18
C ILE A 12 0.28 8.08 2.16
N LEU A 13 0.58 8.17 0.87
CA LEU A 13 -0.41 8.07 -0.18
C LEU A 13 -1.11 6.71 -0.18
N TYR A 14 -0.34 5.63 -0.03
CA TYR A 14 -0.87 4.27 0.04
C TYR A 14 -1.74 4.04 1.26
N LEU A 15 -1.38 4.61 2.42
CA LEU A 15 -2.23 4.57 3.60
C LEU A 15 -3.58 5.24 3.36
N ILE A 16 -3.55 6.47 2.86
CA ILE A 16 -4.78 7.26 2.69
C ILE A 16 -5.69 6.60 1.65
N PHE A 17 -5.18 6.38 0.44
CA PHE A 17 -6.01 5.85 -0.65
C PHE A 17 -6.29 4.36 -0.49
N GLY A 18 -5.31 3.58 -0.06
CA GLY A 18 -5.50 2.16 0.19
C GLY A 18 -6.56 1.92 1.25
N ASP A 19 -6.45 2.53 2.43
CA ASP A 19 -7.39 2.30 3.54
C ASP A 19 -8.82 2.73 3.18
N LEU A 20 -8.96 3.91 2.56
CA LEU A 20 -10.27 4.43 2.13
C LEU A 20 -10.96 3.48 1.14
N PHE A 21 -10.28 3.12 0.06
CA PHE A 21 -10.87 2.28 -0.99
C PHE A 21 -11.01 0.84 -0.52
N GLY A 22 -10.04 0.30 0.22
CA GLY A 22 -10.08 -1.05 0.73
C GLY A 22 -11.25 -1.28 1.67
N LYS A 23 -11.48 -0.37 2.63
CA LYS A 23 -12.64 -0.44 3.52
C LYS A 23 -13.95 -0.19 2.78
N PHE A 24 -14.02 0.81 1.91
CA PHE A 24 -15.24 1.14 1.17
C PHE A 24 -15.73 -0.04 0.32
N PHE A 25 -14.84 -0.57 -0.54
CA PHE A 25 -15.18 -1.71 -1.38
C PHE A 25 -15.33 -3.00 -0.57
N GLY A 26 -14.58 -3.12 0.53
CA GLY A 26 -14.71 -4.28 1.40
C GLY A 26 -16.07 -4.36 2.10
N MET A 27 -16.62 -3.23 2.54
CA MET A 27 -17.96 -3.18 3.14
C MET A 27 -19.08 -3.35 2.11
N GLN A 28 -18.92 -2.76 0.91
CA GLN A 28 -19.98 -2.76 -0.10
C GLN A 28 -20.02 -4.04 -0.95
N PHE A 29 -18.86 -4.62 -1.24
CA PHE A 29 -18.72 -5.74 -2.19
C PHE A 29 -18.01 -6.96 -1.61
N GLY A 30 -17.62 -6.95 -0.33
CA GLY A 30 -16.89 -8.05 0.31
C GLY A 30 -17.70 -9.34 0.35
N LYS A 31 -17.35 -10.31 -0.49
CA LYS A 31 -17.97 -11.63 -0.52
C LYS A 31 -17.00 -12.67 0.00
N ILE A 32 -15.75 -12.62 -0.47
CA ILE A 32 -14.73 -13.59 -0.13
C ILE A 32 -13.82 -13.00 0.95
N HIS A 33 -13.76 -13.62 2.12
CA HIS A 33 -12.96 -13.14 3.24
C HIS A 33 -11.71 -13.99 3.41
N LEU A 34 -10.55 -13.34 3.48
CA LEU A 34 -9.24 -13.93 3.73
C LEU A 34 -8.64 -13.23 4.95
N PHE A 35 -8.24 -14.01 5.97
CA PHE A 35 -7.69 -13.48 7.23
C PHE A 35 -8.54 -12.40 7.93
N GLY A 36 -9.85 -12.42 7.74
CA GLY A 36 -10.77 -11.45 8.35
C GLY A 36 -10.96 -10.15 7.55
N LYS A 37 -10.27 -9.98 6.41
CA LYS A 37 -10.50 -8.89 5.45
C LYS A 37 -11.07 -9.44 4.14
N SER A 38 -11.81 -8.63 3.39
CA SER A 38 -12.35 -9.08 2.11
C SER A 38 -11.30 -9.01 1.00
N LEU A 39 -11.32 -10.00 0.10
CA LEU A 39 -10.46 -10.02 -1.08
C LEU A 39 -10.80 -8.86 -2.02
N GLU A 40 -12.09 -8.53 -2.15
CA GLU A 40 -12.53 -7.39 -2.95
C GLU A 40 -12.00 -6.06 -2.39
N GLY A 41 -12.01 -5.90 -1.07
CA GLY A 41 -11.37 -4.76 -0.41
C GLY A 41 -9.86 -4.74 -0.64
N SER A 42 -9.19 -5.89 -0.55
CA SER A 42 -7.74 -5.98 -0.77
C SER A 42 -7.34 -5.65 -2.22
N LEU A 43 -8.14 -6.07 -3.20
CA LEU A 43 -7.94 -5.71 -4.61
C LEU A 43 -8.21 -4.21 -4.84
N ALA A 44 -9.22 -3.64 -4.18
CA ALA A 44 -9.49 -2.21 -4.22
C ALA A 44 -8.33 -1.40 -3.58
N PHE A 45 -7.79 -1.86 -2.46
CA PHE A 45 -6.61 -1.29 -1.82
C PHE A 45 -5.43 -1.28 -2.79
N PHE A 46 -5.08 -2.44 -3.36
CA PHE A 46 -3.96 -2.56 -4.29
C PHE A 46 -4.10 -1.67 -5.53
N THR A 47 -5.27 -1.65 -6.14
CA THR A 47 -5.54 -0.82 -7.31
C THR A 47 -5.51 0.67 -6.98
N ALA A 48 -6.03 1.08 -5.82
CA ALA A 48 -5.92 2.45 -5.34
C ALA A 48 -4.47 2.87 -5.09
N CYS A 49 -3.65 2.01 -4.49
CA CYS A 49 -2.21 2.25 -4.32
C CYS A 49 -1.49 2.37 -5.68
N LEU A 50 -1.77 1.48 -6.63
CA LEU A 50 -1.18 1.57 -7.97
C LEU A 50 -1.55 2.86 -8.69
N ILE A 51 -2.85 3.20 -8.75
CA ILE A 51 -3.31 4.40 -9.45
C ILE A 51 -2.73 5.66 -8.81
N SER A 52 -2.86 5.80 -7.49
CA SER A 52 -2.32 6.95 -6.78
C SER A 52 -0.80 7.04 -6.90
N GLY A 53 -0.09 5.91 -6.79
CA GLY A 53 1.35 5.84 -6.97
C GLY A 53 1.79 6.23 -8.39
N ILE A 54 1.07 5.79 -9.43
CA ILE A 54 1.38 6.14 -10.83
C ILE A 54 1.20 7.64 -11.02
N VAL A 55 0.10 8.21 -10.52
CA VAL A 55 -0.13 9.66 -10.55
C VAL A 55 1.01 10.40 -9.87
N LEU A 56 1.42 9.97 -8.67
CA LEU A 56 2.49 10.61 -7.92
C LEU A 56 3.87 10.45 -8.62
N SER A 57 4.11 9.33 -9.30
CA SER A 57 5.37 9.07 -10.01
C SER A 57 5.67 10.07 -11.14
N HIS A 58 4.67 10.82 -11.62
CA HIS A 58 4.88 11.93 -12.54
C HIS A 58 5.53 13.17 -11.88
N TYR A 59 5.46 13.28 -10.56
CA TYR A 59 5.95 14.43 -9.80
C TYR A 59 7.18 14.13 -8.96
N ILE A 60 7.49 12.84 -8.71
CA ILE A 60 8.64 12.42 -7.92
C ILE A 60 9.45 11.33 -8.64
N PRO A 61 10.78 11.32 -8.48
CA PRO A 61 11.63 10.28 -9.03
C PRO A 61 11.38 8.95 -8.30
N ILE A 62 10.64 8.04 -8.93
CA ILE A 62 10.46 6.67 -8.47
C ILE A 62 10.32 5.73 -9.66
N THR A 63 10.93 4.55 -9.58
CA THR A 63 10.81 3.55 -10.64
C THR A 63 9.45 2.85 -10.55
N PHE A 64 8.95 2.38 -11.69
CA PHE A 64 7.72 1.58 -11.72
C PHE A 64 7.85 0.30 -10.88
N LEU A 65 9.03 -0.32 -10.85
CA LEU A 65 9.30 -1.51 -10.05
C LEU A 65 9.15 -1.21 -8.55
N THR A 66 9.78 -0.13 -8.06
CA THR A 66 9.68 0.30 -6.66
C THR A 66 8.24 0.58 -6.26
N LEU A 67 7.50 1.31 -7.10
CA LEU A 67 6.08 1.60 -6.91
C LEU A 67 5.25 0.32 -6.81
N PHE A 68 5.41 -0.59 -7.78
CA PHE A 68 4.62 -1.82 -7.85
C PHE A 68 4.89 -2.74 -6.65
N VAL A 69 6.16 -2.92 -6.28
CA VAL A 69 6.56 -3.70 -5.11
C VAL A 69 6.08 -3.05 -3.82
N GLY A 70 6.13 -1.73 -3.72
CA GLY A 70 5.60 -0.97 -2.58
C GLY A 70 4.09 -1.17 -2.41
N ALA A 71 3.31 -1.07 -3.49
CA ALA A 71 1.87 -1.28 -3.47
C ALA A 71 1.48 -2.73 -3.10
N LEU A 72 2.20 -3.72 -3.63
CA LEU A 72 2.02 -5.12 -3.25
C LEU A 72 2.32 -5.34 -1.76
N ALA A 73 3.46 -4.83 -1.29
CA ALA A 73 3.88 -4.94 0.10
C ALA A 73 2.89 -4.27 1.06
N ALA A 74 2.39 -3.08 0.71
CA ALA A 74 1.33 -2.39 1.46
C ALA A 74 0.06 -3.23 1.55
N THR A 75 -0.39 -3.81 0.43
CA THR A 75 -1.62 -4.61 0.40
C THR A 75 -1.47 -5.91 1.21
N LEU A 76 -0.30 -6.55 1.15
CA LEU A 76 -0.02 -7.75 1.95
C LEU A 76 0.06 -7.42 3.45
N ALA A 77 0.70 -6.30 3.80
CA ALA A 77 0.76 -5.83 5.18
C ALA A 77 -0.64 -5.53 5.74
N GLU A 78 -1.50 -4.92 4.92
CA GLU A 78 -2.90 -4.67 5.25
C GLU A 78 -3.67 -5.99 5.41
N LEU A 79 -3.50 -6.95 4.50
CA LEU A 79 -4.27 -8.19 4.49
C LEU A 79 -3.91 -9.15 5.64
N LEU A 80 -2.66 -9.14 6.08
CA LEU A 80 -2.16 -10.08 7.09
C LEU A 80 -2.56 -9.63 8.51
N PRO A 81 -3.07 -10.53 9.36
CA PRO A 81 -3.45 -10.21 10.73
C PRO A 81 -2.20 -10.23 11.62
N LEU A 82 -1.37 -9.18 11.51
CA LEU A 82 -0.07 -9.10 12.17
C LEU A 82 -0.16 -8.79 13.68
N GLY A 83 -1.35 -8.48 14.20
CA GLY A 83 -1.57 -8.16 15.62
C GLY A 83 -0.98 -6.82 16.07
N VAL A 84 -0.58 -5.99 15.10
CA VAL A 84 -0.09 -4.61 15.27
C VAL A 84 -1.04 -3.69 14.50
N ASP A 85 -1.02 -2.39 14.78
CA ASP A 85 -1.79 -1.39 14.02
C ASP A 85 -1.49 -1.47 12.51
N ASP A 86 -2.54 -1.66 11.71
CA ASP A 86 -2.46 -1.88 10.27
C ASP A 86 -1.79 -0.69 9.54
N ASN A 87 -2.08 0.53 9.96
CA ASN A 87 -1.48 1.71 9.33
C ASN A 87 0.02 1.75 9.62
N PHE A 88 0.43 1.35 10.82
CA PHE A 88 1.84 1.26 11.16
C PHE A 88 2.57 0.16 10.37
N THR A 89 2.00 -1.04 10.26
CA THR A 89 2.61 -2.15 9.51
C THR A 89 2.66 -1.85 8.02
N VAL A 90 1.58 -1.33 7.43
CA VAL A 90 1.55 -0.87 6.03
C VAL A 90 2.63 0.18 5.78
N ALA A 91 2.74 1.17 6.67
CA ALA A 91 3.76 2.21 6.52
C ALA A 91 5.17 1.64 6.52
N LEU A 92 5.49 0.84 7.55
CA LEU A 92 6.82 0.32 7.76
C LEU A 92 7.23 -0.67 6.67
N ILE A 93 6.35 -1.61 6.32
CA ILE A 93 6.65 -2.68 5.36
C ILE A 93 6.78 -2.11 3.96
N SER A 94 5.83 -1.27 3.51
CA SER A 94 5.90 -0.69 2.17
C SER A 94 7.07 0.27 1.99
N ALA A 95 7.39 1.11 2.99
CA ALA A 95 8.56 1.97 2.94
C ALA A 95 9.87 1.17 2.89
N SER A 96 9.96 0.09 3.68
CA SER A 96 11.13 -0.78 3.72
C SER A 96 11.35 -1.50 2.40
N THR A 97 10.30 -2.07 1.79
CA THR A 97 10.42 -2.75 0.50
C THR A 97 10.79 -1.77 -0.61
N MET A 98 10.16 -0.60 -0.65
CA MET A 98 10.51 0.45 -1.62
C MET A 98 11.98 0.87 -1.47
N TYR A 99 12.46 1.08 -0.24
CA TYR A 99 13.85 1.43 0.02
C TYR A 99 14.83 0.36 -0.48
N VAL A 100 14.56 -0.92 -0.18
CA VAL A 100 15.39 -2.03 -0.65
C VAL A 100 15.44 -2.08 -2.18
N THR A 101 14.31 -1.89 -2.88
CA THR A 101 14.30 -1.89 -4.35
C THR A 101 15.02 -0.71 -5.00
N GLN A 102 15.30 0.38 -4.27
CA GLN A 102 16.09 1.49 -4.80
C GLN A 102 17.60 1.29 -4.61
N ILE A 103 18.00 0.37 -3.74
CA ILE A 103 19.43 0.06 -3.50
C ILE A 103 20.01 -0.86 -4.58
N PHE A 104 19.17 -1.74 -5.14
CA PHE A 104 19.53 -2.68 -6.20
C PHE A 104 19.19 -2.12 -7.58
#